data_AF-A0A934J412-F1
#
_entry.id   AF-A0A934J412-F1
#
_cell.length_a   1.000
_cell.length_b   1.000
_cell.length_c   1.000
_cell.angle_alpha   90.00
_cell.angle_beta   90.00
_cell.angle_gamma   90.00
#
_symmetry.space_group_name_H-M   'P 1'
#
loop_
_entity.id
_entity.type
_entity.pdbx_description
1 polymer ?
#
loop_
_entity_poly.entity_id
_entity_poly.type
_entity_poly.pdbx_seq_one_letter_code
_entity_poly.pdbx_strand_id
1 'polypeptide(L)'
;MKLSKDLKIGSNIKKLRKERRIKLVDLANSVGISNSYLSQIENGHKPIPSLKVLEKISLSLHVPFHQFIEEAGGNFSDNSPDDGEAEREHNQEVELSNFLEISDYLRYFPDITCDGVVIPKRIKDQILDFSKYLMTKEKD
;
A
#
# COMPACT_ATOMS: atom_id res chain seq x y z
N MET A 1 13.97 -15.30 12.96
CA MET A 1 13.95 -15.10 11.50
C MET A 1 14.07 -13.60 11.23
N LYS A 2 15.26 -13.11 10.83
CA LYS A 2 15.49 -11.70 10.49
C LYS A 2 14.91 -11.45 9.10
N LEU A 3 13.70 -10.91 9.04
CA LEU A 3 13.11 -10.43 7.78
C LEU A 3 13.58 -8.98 7.55
N SER A 4 14.88 -8.81 7.31
CA SER A 4 15.53 -7.52 7.05
C SER A 4 16.08 -7.48 5.62
N LYS A 5 15.35 -8.04 4.65
CA LYS A 5 15.68 -7.90 3.23
C LYS A 5 14.77 -6.83 2.64
N ASP A 6 15.17 -5.59 2.89
CA ASP A 6 14.88 -4.38 2.12
C ASP A 6 13.66 -4.43 1.20
N LEU A 7 12.46 -4.31 1.78
CA LEU A 7 11.32 -3.82 1.00
C LEU A 7 11.65 -2.39 0.54
N LYS A 8 11.97 -2.23 -0.74
CA LYS A 8 12.41 -0.95 -1.29
C LYS A 8 11.22 -0.05 -1.66
N ILE A 9 10.29 0.15 -0.72
CA ILE A 9 9.06 0.96 -0.89
C ILE A 9 9.39 2.33 -1.49
N GLY A 10 10.39 3.02 -0.96
CA GLY A 10 10.82 4.31 -1.50
C GLY A 10 11.25 4.24 -2.97
N SER A 11 12.00 3.20 -3.34
CA SER A 11 12.43 3.03 -4.74
C SER A 11 11.28 2.66 -5.67
N ASN A 12 10.27 1.94 -5.17
CA ASN A 12 9.06 1.61 -5.92
C ASN A 12 8.19 2.86 -6.13
N ILE A 13 8.02 3.69 -5.09
CA ILE A 13 7.38 5.01 -5.22
C ILE A 13 8.08 5.85 -6.30
N LYS A 14 9.41 5.86 -6.30
CA LYS A 14 10.21 6.54 -7.33
C LYS A 14 9.97 5.99 -8.73
N LYS A 15 9.88 4.67 -8.87
CA LYS A 15 9.59 3.98 -10.13
C LYS A 15 8.21 4.38 -10.65
N LEU A 16 7.16 4.17 -9.85
CA LEU A 16 5.77 4.47 -10.19
C LEU A 16 5.57 5.96 -10.53
N ARG A 17 6.19 6.86 -9.76
CA ARG A 17 6.16 8.31 -10.05
C ARG A 17 6.73 8.62 -11.43
N LYS A 18 7.86 8.00 -11.79
CA LYS A 18 8.51 8.21 -13.09
C LYS A 18 7.71 7.61 -14.24
N GLU A 19 7.12 6.42 -14.06
CA GLU A 19 6.25 5.78 -15.05
C GLU A 19 5.05 6.66 -15.38
N ARG A 20 4.49 7.32 -14.37
CA ARG A 20 3.38 8.28 -14.50
C ARG A 20 3.82 9.68 -14.89
N ARG A 21 5.11 9.90 -15.14
CA ARG A 21 5.70 11.17 -15.58
C ARG A 21 5.41 12.35 -14.62
N ILE A 22 5.22 12.07 -13.34
CA ILE A 22 4.97 13.09 -12.31
C ILE A 22 6.32 13.63 -11.81
N LYS A 23 6.48 14.96 -11.75
CA LYS A 23 7.71 15.54 -11.20
C LYS A 23 7.74 15.36 -9.68
N LEU A 24 8.95 15.26 -9.13
CA LEU A 24 9.14 15.09 -7.69
C LEU A 24 8.46 16.22 -6.88
N VAL A 25 8.56 17.47 -7.36
CA VAL A 25 7.93 18.62 -6.71
C VAL A 25 6.40 18.55 -6.74
N ASP A 26 5.83 18.06 -7.85
CA ASP A 26 4.38 17.98 -8.02
C ASP A 26 3.79 16.92 -7.07
N LEU A 27 4.44 15.75 -6.96
CA LEU A 27 4.05 14.73 -6.00
C LEU A 27 4.21 15.20 -4.55
N ALA A 28 5.31 15.89 -4.24
CA ALA A 28 5.53 16.41 -2.88
C ALA A 28 4.42 17.40 -2.49
N ASN A 29 4.04 18.29 -3.42
CA ASN A 29 2.98 19.27 -3.22
C ASN A 29 1.61 18.60 -3.04
N SER A 30 1.25 17.61 -3.86
CA SER A 30 -0.04 16.92 -3.75
C SER A 30 -0.19 16.14 -2.44
N VAL A 31 0.92 15.56 -1.95
CA VAL A 31 0.97 14.83 -0.68
C VAL A 31 1.01 15.79 0.52
N GLY A 32 1.46 17.03 0.32
CA GLY A 32 1.62 18.04 1.36
C GLY A 32 2.88 17.81 2.20
N ILE A 33 3.97 17.40 1.58
CA ILE A 33 5.29 17.19 2.19
C ILE A 33 6.38 17.99 1.46
N SER A 34 7.55 18.14 2.07
CA SER A 34 8.66 18.82 1.39
C SER A 34 9.26 17.96 0.29
N ASN A 35 9.71 18.61 -0.80
CA ASN A 35 10.41 17.97 -1.91
C ASN A 35 11.67 17.22 -1.43
N SER A 36 12.40 17.79 -0.46
CA SER A 36 13.56 17.13 0.18
C SER A 36 13.16 15.85 0.93
N TYR A 37 12.05 15.87 1.67
CA TYR A 37 11.58 14.69 2.39
C TYR A 37 11.16 13.57 1.43
N LEU A 38 10.39 13.88 0.38
CA LEU A 38 10.04 12.90 -0.64
C LEU A 38 11.29 12.33 -1.34
N SER A 39 12.27 13.18 -1.67
CA SER A 39 13.55 12.73 -2.22
C SER A 39 14.27 11.75 -1.30
N GLN A 40 14.32 12.05 0.00
CA GLN A 40 14.97 11.16 0.97
C GLN A 40 14.23 9.83 1.12
N ILE A 41 12.89 9.82 1.05
CA ILE A 41 12.09 8.59 1.01
C ILE A 41 12.43 7.79 -0.24
N GLU A 42 12.36 8.41 -1.42
CA GLU A 42 12.57 7.74 -2.72
C GLU A 42 13.96 7.11 -2.89
N ASN A 43 14.95 7.64 -2.18
CA ASN A 43 16.33 7.17 -2.22
C ASN A 43 16.72 6.31 -1.01
N GLY A 44 15.77 5.98 -0.12
CA GLY A 44 16.02 5.12 1.05
C GLY A 44 16.85 5.78 2.15
N HIS A 45 16.97 7.11 2.15
CA HIS A 45 17.64 7.88 3.20
C HIS A 45 16.73 8.17 4.40
N LYS A 46 15.41 8.00 4.24
CA LYS A 46 14.45 8.06 5.33
C LYS A 46 13.73 6.72 5.49
N PRO A 47 13.33 6.37 6.72
CA PRO A 47 12.44 5.23 6.93
C PRO A 47 11.12 5.45 6.21
N ILE A 48 10.37 4.36 6.06
CA ILE A 48 9.02 4.37 5.49
C ILE A 48 8.18 5.43 6.23
N PRO A 49 7.51 6.34 5.51
CA PRO A 49 6.70 7.38 6.13
C PRO A 49 5.42 6.80 6.74
N SER A 50 4.68 7.60 7.53
CA SER A 50 3.41 7.16 8.13
C SER A 50 2.41 6.69 7.08
N LEU A 51 1.50 5.80 7.47
CA LEU A 51 0.40 5.32 6.61
C LEU A 51 -0.35 6.46 5.89
N LYS A 52 -0.69 7.53 6.61
CA LYS A 52 -1.37 8.71 6.05
C LYS A 52 -0.61 9.38 4.89
N VAL A 53 0.72 9.36 4.93
CA VAL A 53 1.56 9.91 3.85
C VAL A 53 1.56 8.95 2.66
N LEU A 54 1.63 7.64 2.90
CA LEU A 54 1.60 6.64 1.83
C LEU A 54 0.26 6.57 1.13
N GLU A 55 -0.85 6.67 1.87
CA GLU A 55 -2.20 6.78 1.31
C GLU A 55 -2.29 7.98 0.36
N LYS A 56 -1.80 9.16 0.77
CA LYS A 56 -1.75 10.33 -0.11
C LYS A 56 -0.86 10.14 -1.33
N ILE A 57 0.26 9.44 -1.20
CA ILE A 57 1.14 9.10 -2.33
C ILE A 57 0.39 8.17 -3.29
N SER A 58 -0.30 7.16 -2.78
CA SER A 58 -1.12 6.20 -3.55
C SER A 58 -2.22 6.93 -4.34
N LEU A 59 -2.98 7.80 -3.68
CA LEU A 59 -4.00 8.63 -4.32
C LEU A 59 -3.39 9.56 -5.39
N SER A 60 -2.28 10.23 -5.08
CA SER A 60 -1.62 11.14 -6.04
C SER A 60 -1.06 10.40 -7.26
N LEU A 61 -0.54 9.18 -7.04
CA LEU A 61 -0.04 8.32 -8.09
C LEU A 61 -1.16 7.53 -8.77
N HIS A 62 -2.40 7.52 -8.29
CA HIS A 62 -3.49 6.71 -8.83
C HIS A 62 -3.10 5.22 -8.95
N VAL A 63 -2.48 4.69 -7.89
CA VAL A 63 -2.09 3.29 -7.77
C VAL A 63 -2.52 2.76 -6.41
N PRO A 64 -2.97 1.51 -6.32
CA PRO A 64 -3.23 0.89 -5.02
C PRO A 64 -1.93 0.70 -4.24
N PHE A 65 -2.02 0.72 -2.91
CA PHE A 65 -0.85 0.70 -2.04
C PHE A 65 0.03 -0.54 -2.19
N HIS A 66 -0.57 -1.71 -2.48
CA HIS A 66 0.18 -2.96 -2.65
C HIS A 66 1.25 -2.87 -3.75
N GLN A 67 1.08 -2.00 -4.76
CA GLN A 67 2.08 -1.76 -5.79
C GLN A 67 3.35 -1.06 -5.26
N PHE A 68 3.30 -0.45 -4.07
CA PHE A 68 4.51 0.06 -3.41
C PHE A 68 5.36 -1.07 -2.83
N ILE A 69 4.74 -2.21 -2.56
CA ILE A 69 5.33 -3.36 -1.88
C ILE A 69 5.85 -4.40 -2.88
N GLU A 70 5.36 -4.39 -4.12
CA GLU A 70 5.80 -5.31 -5.17
C GLU A 70 7.33 -5.32 -5.35
N GLU A 71 7.93 -6.49 -5.16
CA GLU A 71 9.29 -6.75 -5.61
C GLU A 71 9.33 -6.57 -7.13
N ALA A 72 10.35 -5.88 -7.63
CA ALA A 72 10.57 -5.66 -9.05
C ALA A 72 10.62 -7.01 -9.82
N GLY A 73 9.46 -7.49 -10.29
CA GLY A 73 9.32 -8.73 -11.06
C GLY A 73 8.07 -9.57 -10.81
N GLY A 74 7.25 -9.28 -9.79
CA GLY A 74 5.98 -10.00 -9.59
C GLY A 74 4.86 -9.39 -10.43
N ASN A 75 4.51 -9.98 -11.57
CA ASN A 75 3.31 -9.60 -12.32
C ASN A 75 2.06 -10.02 -11.53
N PHE A 76 1.53 -9.16 -10.66
CA PHE A 76 0.11 -9.21 -10.34
C PHE A 76 -0.58 -8.44 -11.46
N SER A 77 -1.14 -9.18 -12.42
CA SER A 77 -1.87 -8.60 -13.54
C SER A 77 -3.10 -7.85 -13.04
N ASP A 78 -2.94 -6.54 -12.80
CA ASP A 78 -4.04 -5.63 -12.58
C ASP A 78 -4.67 -5.32 -13.95
N ASN A 79 -5.73 -6.07 -14.28
CA ASN A 79 -6.67 -5.68 -15.31
C ASN A 79 -7.57 -4.59 -14.74
N SER A 80 -7.11 -3.34 -14.73
CA SER A 80 -8.00 -2.19 -14.57
C SER A 80 -8.32 -1.62 -15.96
N PRO A 81 -9.59 -1.63 -16.39
CA PRO A 81 -10.00 -1.01 -17.65
C PRO A 81 -9.84 0.52 -17.55
N ASP A 82 -9.14 1.06 -18.55
CA ASP A 82 -9.11 2.46 -18.96
C ASP A 82 -10.54 2.92 -19.31
N ASP A 83 -10.96 4.02 -18.69
CA ASP A 83 -11.93 5.00 -19.16
C ASP A 83 -13.22 4.50 -19.86
N GLY A 84 -14.31 4.32 -19.12
CA GLY A 84 -15.67 4.37 -19.69
C GLY A 84 -16.72 3.47 -19.03
N GLU A 85 -17.79 4.12 -18.54
CA GLU A 85 -19.18 3.64 -18.44
C GLU A 85 -19.44 2.14 -18.08
N ALA A 86 -19.87 1.89 -16.84
CA ALA A 86 -21.12 1.16 -16.51
C ALA A 86 -21.13 0.72 -15.03
N GLU A 87 -22.08 1.24 -14.26
CA GLU A 87 -22.52 0.60 -13.02
C GLU A 87 -23.12 -0.77 -13.36
N ARG A 88 -22.40 -1.84 -13.05
CA ARG A 88 -22.98 -3.19 -12.96
C ARG A 88 -22.47 -3.85 -11.68
N GLU A 89 -23.43 -4.36 -10.92
CA GLU A 89 -23.25 -5.12 -9.68
C GLU A 89 -22.19 -6.22 -9.86
N HIS A 90 -20.97 -5.97 -9.39
CA HIS A 90 -19.92 -6.97 -9.38
C HIS A 90 -20.02 -7.72 -8.05
N ASN A 91 -20.72 -8.85 -8.05
CA ASN A 91 -20.52 -9.90 -7.04
C ASN A 91 -19.12 -10.48 -7.27
N GLN A 92 -18.09 -9.77 -6.83
CA GLN A 92 -16.70 -10.22 -6.92
C GLN A 92 -16.45 -11.13 -5.72
N GLU A 93 -15.94 -12.34 -5.97
CA GLU A 93 -15.14 -13.10 -5.00
C GLU A 93 -14.37 -12.12 -4.13
N VAL A 94 -14.48 -12.23 -2.80
CA VAL A 94 -13.70 -11.36 -1.92
C VAL A 94 -12.25 -11.61 -2.27
N GLU A 95 -11.66 -10.64 -2.96
CA GLU A 95 -10.49 -10.89 -3.80
C GLU A 95 -9.25 -10.97 -2.90
N LEU A 96 -8.35 -11.92 -3.13
CA LEU A 96 -7.12 -12.14 -2.35
C LEU A 96 -6.27 -10.86 -2.20
N SER A 97 -6.46 -9.89 -3.10
CA SER A 97 -5.93 -8.53 -3.07
C SER A 97 -6.24 -7.80 -1.75
N ASN A 98 -7.47 -7.89 -1.24
CA ASN A 98 -7.89 -7.25 0.03
C ASN A 98 -7.17 -7.84 1.24
N PHE A 99 -6.99 -9.17 1.25
CA PHE A 99 -6.29 -9.84 2.34
C PHE A 99 -4.80 -9.51 2.35
N LEU A 100 -4.17 -9.50 1.16
CA LEU A 100 -2.76 -9.17 1.01
C LEU A 100 -2.49 -7.73 1.47
N GLU A 101 -3.36 -6.80 1.11
CA GLU A 101 -3.29 -5.40 1.51
C GLU A 101 -3.39 -5.21 3.03
N ILE A 102 -4.40 -5.81 3.70
CA ILE A 102 -4.54 -5.75 5.17
C ILE A 102 -3.31 -6.35 5.86
N SER A 103 -2.83 -7.49 5.35
CA SER A 103 -1.67 -8.18 5.89
C SER A 103 -0.40 -7.35 5.79
N ASP A 104 -0.21 -6.67 4.68
CA ASP A 104 0.92 -5.78 4.45
C ASP A 104 0.84 -4.57 5.37
N TYR A 105 -0.32 -3.94 5.51
CA TYR A 105 -0.49 -2.82 6.42
C TYR A 105 -0.12 -3.20 7.86
N LEU A 106 -0.71 -4.27 8.41
CA LEU A 106 -0.47 -4.68 9.78
C LEU A 106 1.00 -5.05 10.05
N ARG A 107 1.68 -5.64 9.07
CA ARG A 107 3.09 -6.06 9.19
C ARG A 107 4.08 -4.91 9.04
N TYR A 108 3.87 -3.99 8.10
CA TYR A 108 4.87 -2.97 7.75
C TYR A 108 4.76 -1.67 8.54
N PHE A 109 3.60 -1.36 9.12
CA PHE A 109 3.39 -0.14 9.90
C PHE A 109 3.31 -0.46 11.40
N PRO A 110 4.43 -0.31 12.14
CA PRO A 110 4.44 -0.54 13.58
C PRO A 110 3.60 0.48 14.35
N ASP A 111 3.29 1.62 13.74
CA ASP A 111 2.54 2.76 14.26
C ASP A 111 1.04 2.71 13.95
N ILE A 112 0.51 1.64 13.36
CA ILE A 112 -0.95 1.49 13.21
C ILE A 112 -1.60 1.59 14.58
N THR A 113 -2.53 2.53 14.70
CA THR A 113 -3.27 2.79 15.93
C THR A 113 -4.76 2.47 15.76
N CYS A 114 -5.39 2.06 16.85
CA CYS A 114 -6.84 2.09 17.04
C CYS A 114 -7.12 3.04 18.19
N ASP A 115 -7.96 4.05 17.99
CA ASP A 115 -8.24 5.11 18.97
C ASP A 115 -6.98 5.79 19.53
N GLY A 116 -5.97 6.00 18.66
CA GLY A 116 -4.70 6.62 19.03
C GLY A 116 -3.74 5.72 19.80
N VAL A 117 -4.09 4.45 20.07
CA VAL A 117 -3.22 3.46 20.71
C VAL A 117 -2.64 2.52 19.66
N VAL A 118 -1.30 2.39 19.64
CA VAL A 118 -0.62 1.44 18.75
C VAL A 118 -1.15 0.03 18.97
N ILE A 119 -1.62 -0.61 17.89
CA ILE A 119 -2.19 -1.95 17.93
C ILE A 119 -1.07 -2.95 18.31
N PRO A 120 -1.18 -3.66 19.45
CA PRO A 120 -0.17 -4.64 19.85
C PRO A 120 -0.09 -5.80 18.86
N LYS A 121 1.09 -6.41 18.73
CA LYS A 121 1.31 -7.56 17.83
C LYS A 121 0.24 -8.65 17.96
N ARG A 122 -0.14 -9.00 19.19
CA ARG A 122 -1.19 -10.00 19.47
C ARG A 122 -2.51 -9.66 18.76
N ILE A 123 -2.91 -8.40 18.75
CA ILE A 123 -4.14 -7.95 18.11
C ILE A 123 -3.98 -7.94 16.59
N LYS A 124 -2.81 -7.54 16.07
CA LYS A 124 -2.51 -7.64 14.64
C LYS A 124 -2.62 -9.07 14.12
N ASP A 125 -2.07 -10.04 14.86
CA ASP A 125 -2.16 -11.47 14.55
C ASP A 125 -3.62 -11.94 14.56
N GLN A 126 -4.43 -11.51 15.55
CA GLN A 126 -5.86 -11.83 15.62
C GLN A 126 -6.66 -11.24 14.44
N ILE A 127 -6.37 -10.00 14.02
CA ILE A 127 -7.02 -9.38 12.86
C ILE A 127 -6.68 -10.19 11.61
N LEU A 128 -5.41 -10.57 11.43
CA LEU A 128 -4.98 -11.39 10.30
C LEU A 128 -5.71 -12.73 10.22
N ASP A 129 -5.82 -13.44 11.34
CA ASP A 129 -6.49 -14.75 11.37
C ASP A 129 -7.99 -14.61 11.14
N PHE A 130 -8.62 -13.57 11.70
CA PHE A 130 -10.03 -13.28 11.45
C PHE A 130 -10.30 -12.91 9.98
N SER A 131 -9.45 -12.06 9.39
CA SER A 131 -9.54 -11.73 7.97
C SER A 131 -9.41 -12.98 7.10
N LYS A 132 -8.45 -13.89 7.37
CA LYS A 132 -8.36 -15.17 6.64
C LYS A 132 -9.64 -15.98 6.76
N TYR A 133 -10.17 -16.09 7.98
CA TYR A 133 -11.41 -16.83 8.25
C TYR A 133 -12.56 -16.29 7.39
N LEU A 134 -12.75 -14.97 7.35
CA LEU A 134 -13.78 -14.32 6.54
C LEU A 134 -13.62 -14.61 5.03
N MET A 135 -12.38 -14.71 4.53
CA MET A 135 -12.10 -15.02 3.12
C MET A 135 -12.35 -16.48 2.78
N THR A 136 -12.16 -17.39 3.73
CA THR A 136 -12.32 -18.84 3.52
C THR A 136 -13.73 -19.36 3.79
N LYS A 137 -14.59 -18.53 4.38
CA LYS A 137 -15.98 -18.92 4.64
C LYS A 137 -16.80 -18.58 3.39
N GLU A 138 -17.01 -19.58 2.52
CA GLU A 138 -18.00 -19.45 1.44
C GLU A 138 -19.38 -19.14 2.03
N LYS A 139 -20.17 -18.36 1.30
CA LYS A 139 -21.56 -18.03 1.65
C LYS A 139 -22.37 -19.34 1.62
N ASP A 140 -22.72 -19.85 2.80
CA ASP A 140 -23.79 -20.83 2.97
C ASP A 140 -25.13 -20.28 2.45
#